data_AF-A0AAU6LQE0-F1
#
_entry.id   AF-A0AAU6LQE0-F1
#
_cell.length_a   1.000
_cell.length_b   1.000
_cell.length_c   1.000
_cell.angle_alpha   90.00
_cell.angle_beta   90.00
_cell.angle_gamma   90.00
#
_symmetry.space_group_name_H-M   'P 1'
#
loop_
_entity.id
_entity.type
_entity.pdbx_description
1 polymer ?
#
loop_
_entity_poly.entity_id
_entity_poly.type
_entity_poly.pdbx_seq_one_letter_code
_entity_poly.pdbx_strand_id
1 'polypeptide(L)'
;MSDSHEYVRAPEHLLSGRNDVDALVARPYDRPWPDGTVRASRHHTLVCLEGDYADGRGDDALAALHQAYPWRHVTRCGNTIVVWPVGTVWVSHQPGAVILRGDIDGLDRAAVQAMYPGRTVSCDGAQLTVWPPTDHRTATRNRTRTD
;
A
#
# COMPACT_ATOMS: atom_id res chain seq x y z
N MET A 1 -20.34 -0.47 -7.86
CA MET A 1 -19.05 -0.59 -7.16
C MET A 1 -19.01 0.56 -6.17
N SER A 2 -19.10 0.28 -4.87
CA SER A 2 -19.06 1.32 -3.84
C SER A 2 -17.63 1.79 -3.65
N ASP A 3 -17.40 3.06 -3.93
CA ASP A 3 -16.13 3.74 -3.74
C ASP A 3 -15.92 3.89 -2.22
N SER A 4 -15.23 2.92 -1.63
CA SER A 4 -15.01 2.84 -0.18
C SER A 4 -13.82 3.71 0.17
N HIS A 5 -14.09 4.84 0.81
CA HIS A 5 -13.08 5.81 1.21
C HIS A 5 -13.06 5.90 2.73
N GLU A 6 -11.89 5.72 3.32
CA GLU A 6 -11.68 5.92 4.74
C GLU A 6 -10.58 6.97 4.94
N TYR A 7 -10.69 7.77 6.00
CA TYR A 7 -9.66 8.73 6.40
C TYR A 7 -9.11 8.28 7.75
N VAL A 8 -7.79 8.14 7.85
CA VAL A 8 -7.11 7.76 9.09
C VAL A 8 -6.14 8.88 9.46
N ARG A 9 -6.20 9.32 10.72
CA ARG A 9 -5.31 10.36 11.24
C ARG A 9 -4.12 9.71 11.93
N ALA A 10 -2.94 9.83 11.34
CA ALA A 10 -1.70 9.35 11.95
C ALA A 10 -1.25 10.30 13.09
N PRO A 11 -0.81 9.78 14.26
CA PRO A 11 -0.24 10.57 15.33
C PRO A 11 1.04 11.30 14.92
N GLU A 12 1.15 12.58 15.26
CA GLU A 12 2.24 13.49 14.84
C GLU A 12 3.64 13.02 15.28
N HIS A 13 3.75 12.29 16.39
CA HIS A 13 5.03 11.74 16.88
C HIS A 13 5.57 10.61 16.00
N LEU A 14 4.71 9.86 15.29
CA LEU A 14 5.12 8.83 14.33
C LEU A 14 5.54 9.44 12.98
N LEU A 15 5.07 10.66 12.69
CA LEU A 15 5.53 11.45 11.53
C LEU A 15 6.89 12.10 11.82
N SER A 16 7.12 12.52 13.08
CA SER A 16 8.34 13.24 13.50
C SER A 16 9.55 12.32 13.77
N GLY A 17 9.34 11.01 13.99
CA GLY A 17 10.38 10.03 14.28
C GLY A 17 10.93 9.24 13.08
N ARG A 18 10.63 9.67 11.84
CA ARG A 18 10.99 8.93 10.60
C ARG A 18 12.50 8.71 10.40
N ASN A 19 13.36 9.48 11.07
CA ASN A 19 14.82 9.36 11.02
C ASN A 19 15.44 8.75 12.30
N ASP A 20 14.67 8.51 13.35
CA ASP A 20 15.21 7.99 14.61
C ASP A 20 15.24 6.47 14.56
N VAL A 21 16.45 5.97 14.32
CA VAL A 21 16.82 4.55 14.31
C VAL A 21 16.46 3.84 15.64
N ASP A 22 16.19 4.59 16.71
CA ASP A 22 15.81 4.09 18.03
C ASP A 22 14.30 3.84 18.23
N ALA A 23 13.42 4.36 17.36
CA ALA A 23 11.98 4.01 17.40
C ALA A 23 11.69 2.59 16.88
N LEU A 24 12.73 1.86 16.43
CA LEU A 24 12.68 0.45 16.03
C LEU A 24 12.69 -0.54 17.23
N VAL A 25 12.88 -0.07 18.47
CA VAL A 25 13.13 -0.91 19.66
C VAL A 25 11.87 -1.62 20.22
N ALA A 26 10.69 -1.35 19.68
CA ALA A 26 9.54 -2.24 19.85
C ALA A 26 8.96 -2.55 18.47
N ARG A 27 9.64 -3.40 17.68
CA ARG A 27 9.22 -3.81 16.32
C ARG A 27 7.72 -4.14 16.30
N PRO A 28 6.85 -3.21 15.86
CA PRO A 28 5.41 -3.45 15.83
C PRO A 28 5.04 -4.51 14.80
N TYR A 29 6.01 -4.85 13.93
CA TYR A 29 5.87 -5.63 12.71
C TYR A 29 6.33 -7.09 12.84
N ASP A 30 6.78 -7.52 14.04
CA ASP A 30 7.11 -8.92 14.34
C ASP A 30 5.92 -9.66 14.99
N ARG A 31 4.71 -9.08 14.92
CA ARG A 31 3.49 -9.69 15.46
C ARG A 31 3.07 -10.90 14.61
N PRO A 32 2.40 -11.90 15.20
CA PRO A 32 1.76 -12.92 14.39
C PRO A 32 0.76 -12.22 13.46
N TRP A 33 0.87 -12.49 12.16
CA TRP A 33 -0.10 -12.04 11.18
C TRP A 33 -1.44 -12.75 11.41
N PRO A 34 -2.57 -12.16 10.98
CA PRO A 34 -3.86 -12.81 11.08
C PRO A 34 -3.83 -14.22 10.48
N ASP A 35 -4.62 -15.12 11.05
CA ASP A 35 -4.77 -16.48 10.54
C ASP A 35 -5.14 -16.48 9.06
N GLY A 36 -4.55 -17.41 8.30
CA GLY A 36 -4.69 -17.46 6.85
C GLY A 36 -3.63 -16.66 6.10
N THR A 37 -2.77 -15.88 6.77
CA THR A 37 -1.59 -15.27 6.12
C THR A 37 -0.63 -16.36 5.64
N VAL A 38 -0.43 -16.45 4.32
CA VAL A 38 0.49 -17.40 3.67
C VAL A 38 1.86 -16.78 3.50
N ARG A 39 1.90 -15.47 3.17
CA ARG A 39 3.14 -14.73 2.96
C ARG A 39 2.98 -13.30 3.46
N ALA A 40 4.00 -12.81 4.13
CA ALA A 40 4.13 -11.41 4.47
C ALA A 40 5.37 -10.84 3.78
N SER A 41 5.22 -9.67 3.16
CA SER A 41 6.33 -8.88 2.64
C SER A 41 6.30 -7.49 3.24
N ARG A 42 7.50 -6.92 3.45
CA ARG A 42 7.67 -5.62 4.07
C ARG A 42 8.64 -4.80 3.24
N HIS A 43 8.25 -3.56 2.98
CA HIS A 43 9.09 -2.57 2.35
C HIS A 43 9.01 -1.30 3.19
N HIS A 44 10.10 -0.94 3.87
CA HIS A 44 10.13 0.17 4.82
C HIS A 44 9.02 0.08 5.89
N THR A 45 8.07 1.03 5.93
CA THR A 45 6.94 0.99 6.85
C THR A 45 5.72 0.28 6.28
N LEU A 46 5.70 -0.04 4.98
CA LEU A 46 4.62 -0.70 4.28
C LEU A 46 4.68 -2.22 4.46
N VAL A 47 3.51 -2.84 4.65
CA VAL A 47 3.37 -4.29 4.82
C VAL A 47 2.30 -4.81 3.87
N CYS A 48 2.58 -5.93 3.21
CA CYS A 48 1.65 -6.65 2.36
C CYS A 48 1.51 -8.08 2.89
N LEU A 49 0.27 -8.51 3.11
CA LEU A 49 -0.08 -9.83 3.59
C LEU A 49 -0.87 -10.53 2.50
N GLU A 50 -0.29 -11.57 1.92
CA GLU A 50 -0.96 -12.48 0.99
C GLU A 50 -1.46 -13.69 1.78
N GLY A 51 -2.71 -14.06 1.58
CA GLY A 51 -3.31 -15.13 2.37
C GLY A 51 -4.64 -15.64 1.82
N ASP A 52 -5.18 -16.63 2.50
CA ASP A 52 -6.55 -17.09 2.28
C ASP A 52 -7.53 -16.26 3.12
N TYR A 53 -7.96 -15.15 2.53
CA TYR A 53 -8.93 -14.21 3.12
C TYR A 53 -10.32 -14.35 2.53
N ALA A 54 -10.63 -15.51 1.94
CA ALA A 54 -11.97 -15.84 1.46
C ALA A 54 -12.96 -16.06 2.64
N ASP A 55 -14.26 -16.04 2.31
CA ASP A 55 -15.35 -16.47 3.20
C ASP A 55 -15.38 -15.79 4.58
N GLY A 56 -15.30 -14.45 4.61
CA GLY A 56 -15.44 -13.64 5.83
C GLY A 56 -14.17 -13.53 6.69
N ARG A 57 -13.22 -14.46 6.57
CA ARG A 57 -11.92 -14.40 7.29
C ARG A 57 -11.13 -13.13 6.99
N GLY A 58 -11.29 -12.59 5.78
CA GLY A 58 -10.67 -11.32 5.40
C GLY A 58 -11.18 -10.12 6.19
N ASP A 59 -12.45 -10.14 6.61
CA ASP A 59 -13.05 -9.02 7.33
C ASP A 59 -12.63 -9.06 8.82
N ASP A 60 -12.53 -10.26 9.40
CA ASP A 60 -11.97 -10.47 10.75
C ASP A 60 -10.48 -10.07 10.80
N ALA A 61 -9.69 -10.47 9.80
CA ALA A 61 -8.30 -10.09 9.67
C ALA A 61 -8.13 -8.57 9.53
N LEU A 62 -8.99 -7.93 8.73
CA LEU A 62 -9.01 -6.49 8.54
C LEU A 62 -9.35 -5.79 9.87
N ALA A 63 -10.38 -6.24 10.58
CA ALA A 63 -10.77 -5.69 11.88
C ALA A 63 -9.65 -5.83 12.92
N ALA A 64 -8.99 -6.99 13.00
CA ALA A 64 -7.86 -7.21 13.90
C ALA A 64 -6.68 -6.27 13.58
N LEU A 65 -6.40 -6.04 12.29
CA LEU A 65 -5.34 -5.12 11.87
C LEU A 65 -5.69 -3.66 12.15
N HIS A 66 -6.95 -3.24 11.97
CA HIS A 66 -7.38 -1.90 12.38
C HIS A 66 -7.28 -1.71 13.90
N GLN A 67 -7.57 -2.74 14.70
CA GLN A 67 -7.37 -2.68 16.15
C GLN A 67 -5.88 -2.63 16.55
N ALA A 68 -5.04 -3.40 15.86
CA ALA A 68 -3.60 -3.44 16.13
C ALA A 68 -2.87 -2.16 15.66
N TYR A 69 -3.35 -1.55 14.59
CA TYR A 69 -2.77 -0.38 13.94
C TYR A 69 -3.83 0.69 13.66
N PRO A 70 -4.47 1.27 14.69
CA PRO A 70 -5.61 2.19 14.53
C PRO A 70 -5.25 3.50 13.84
N TRP A 71 -3.95 3.78 13.72
CA TRP A 71 -3.36 4.95 13.08
C TRP A 71 -2.82 4.66 11.67
N ARG A 72 -3.00 3.44 11.16
CA ARG A 72 -2.59 3.05 9.82
C ARG A 72 -3.80 2.88 8.93
N HIS A 73 -3.62 3.27 7.67
CA HIS A 73 -4.52 2.86 6.60
C HIS A 73 -4.31 1.38 6.28
N VAL A 74 -5.36 0.58 6.38
CA VAL A 74 -5.35 -0.84 6.07
C VAL A 74 -6.45 -1.10 5.04
N THR A 75 -6.10 -1.74 3.93
CA THR A 75 -7.08 -2.06 2.88
C THR A 75 -6.95 -3.52 2.45
N ARG A 76 -8.07 -4.15 2.12
CA ARG A 76 -8.10 -5.48 1.50
C ARG A 76 -8.40 -5.37 0.01
N CYS A 77 -7.61 -6.08 -0.81
CA CYS A 77 -7.82 -6.26 -2.24
C CYS A 77 -7.74 -7.76 -2.56
N GLY A 78 -8.90 -8.40 -2.74
CA GLY A 78 -8.99 -9.85 -2.90
C GLY A 78 -8.37 -10.61 -1.73
N ASN A 79 -7.32 -11.37 -2.03
CA ASN A 79 -6.57 -12.22 -1.09
C ASN A 79 -5.33 -11.52 -0.51
N THR A 80 -5.27 -10.19 -0.63
CA THR A 80 -4.16 -9.38 -0.14
C THR A 80 -4.68 -8.31 0.80
N ILE A 81 -4.06 -8.18 1.96
CA ILE A 81 -4.26 -7.06 2.88
C ILE A 81 -2.99 -6.21 2.87
N VAL A 82 -3.17 -4.90 2.71
CA VAL A 82 -2.08 -3.93 2.67
C VAL A 82 -2.20 -2.99 3.87
N VAL A 83 -1.13 -2.89 4.66
CA VAL A 83 -0.97 -1.86 5.68
C VAL A 83 -0.10 -0.76 5.08
N TRP A 84 -0.74 0.31 4.61
CA TRP A 84 -0.12 1.41 3.86
C TRP A 84 0.82 2.24 4.70
N PRO A 85 1.88 2.86 4.13
CA PRO A 85 2.88 3.64 4.86
C PRO A 85 2.35 4.55 5.97
N VAL A 86 3.14 4.80 7.02
CA VAL A 86 2.71 5.56 8.23
C VAL A 86 2.05 6.89 7.87
N GLY A 87 2.63 7.67 6.95
CA GLY A 87 2.10 8.97 6.57
C GLY A 87 0.92 8.94 5.60
N THR A 88 0.43 7.76 5.23
CA THR A 88 -0.75 7.63 4.39
C THR A 88 -2.00 7.97 5.20
N VAL A 89 -2.73 9.00 4.78
CA VAL A 89 -3.98 9.45 5.42
C VAL A 89 -5.22 9.11 4.61
N TRP A 90 -5.02 8.72 3.35
CA TRP A 90 -6.10 8.36 2.43
C TRP A 90 -5.60 7.43 1.33
N VAL A 91 -6.42 6.45 0.97
CA VAL A 91 -6.19 5.53 -0.15
C VAL A 91 -7.48 5.37 -0.94
N SER A 92 -7.38 5.39 -2.27
CA SER A 92 -8.46 5.00 -3.18
C SER A 92 -7.95 3.95 -4.16
N HIS A 93 -8.70 2.86 -4.26
CA HIS A 93 -8.51 1.82 -5.27
C HIS A 93 -9.45 2.11 -6.43
N GLN A 94 -8.90 2.60 -7.54
CA GLN A 94 -9.64 2.84 -8.77
C GLN A 94 -9.42 1.69 -9.77
N PRO A 95 -10.32 1.50 -10.75
CA PRO A 95 -10.07 0.55 -11.83
C PRO A 95 -8.73 0.82 -12.52
N GLY A 96 -7.75 -0.05 -12.26
CA GLY A 96 -6.41 0.04 -12.82
C GLY A 96 -5.41 0.91 -12.05
N ALA A 97 -5.81 1.70 -11.05
CA ALA A 97 -4.90 2.59 -10.33
C ALA A 97 -5.11 2.55 -8.81
N VAL A 98 -4.04 2.85 -8.07
CA VAL A 98 -4.11 3.06 -6.62
C VAL A 98 -3.57 4.44 -6.31
N ILE A 99 -4.36 5.26 -5.62
CA ILE A 99 -3.99 6.63 -5.27
C ILE A 99 -3.84 6.70 -3.75
N LEU A 100 -2.70 7.17 -3.29
CA LEU A 100 -2.38 7.41 -1.89
C LEU A 100 -2.20 8.92 -1.70
N ARG A 101 -2.68 9.44 -0.58
CA ARG A 101 -2.40 10.81 -0.15
C ARG A 101 -1.87 10.83 1.28
N GLY A 102 -1.00 11.79 1.54
CA GLY A 102 -0.51 12.09 2.87
C GLY A 102 0.93 12.60 2.85
N ASP A 103 1.56 12.56 4.02
CA ASP A 103 2.97 12.92 4.15
C ASP A 103 3.81 11.71 3.72
N ILE A 104 4.07 11.54 2.43
CA ILE A 104 4.76 10.38 1.85
C ILE A 104 6.19 10.79 1.48
N ASP A 105 7.19 10.17 2.12
CA ASP A 105 8.59 10.45 1.85
C ASP A 105 9.16 9.57 0.70
N GLY A 106 10.45 9.75 0.41
CA GLY A 106 11.14 9.00 -0.64
C GLY A 106 11.23 7.48 -0.37
N LEU A 107 11.30 7.06 0.89
CA LEU A 107 11.37 5.64 1.27
C LEU A 107 9.99 4.98 1.15
N ASP A 108 8.94 5.68 1.56
CA ASP A 108 7.56 5.25 1.37
C ASP A 108 7.23 5.09 -0.12
N ARG A 109 7.67 6.04 -0.97
CA ARG A 109 7.56 5.91 -2.43
C ARG A 109 8.29 4.68 -2.96
N ALA A 110 9.54 4.48 -2.56
CA ALA A 110 10.32 3.31 -2.98
C ALA A 110 9.67 1.99 -2.54
N ALA A 111 9.07 1.97 -1.35
CA ALA A 111 8.34 0.83 -0.83
C ALA A 111 7.08 0.51 -1.66
N VAL A 112 6.30 1.53 -2.03
CA VAL A 112 5.14 1.34 -2.92
C VAL A 112 5.59 0.85 -4.29
N GLN A 113 6.68 1.40 -4.84
CA GLN A 113 7.24 0.94 -6.12
C GLN A 113 7.70 -0.52 -6.06
N ALA A 114 8.25 -0.97 -4.93
CA ALA A 114 8.66 -2.36 -4.72
C ALA A 114 7.47 -3.33 -4.62
N MET A 115 6.35 -2.89 -4.03
CA MET A 115 5.11 -3.69 -3.99
C MET A 115 4.47 -3.86 -5.37
N TYR A 116 4.61 -2.87 -6.25
CA TYR A 116 4.03 -2.88 -7.60
C TYR A 116 5.12 -2.93 -8.69
N PRO A 117 5.86 -4.06 -8.82
CA PRO A 117 6.90 -4.19 -9.82
C PRO A 117 6.30 -4.08 -11.23
N GLY A 118 6.99 -3.35 -12.11
CA GLY A 118 6.55 -3.12 -13.49
C GLY A 118 5.39 -2.13 -13.66
N ARG A 119 4.90 -1.51 -12.58
CA ARG A 119 3.95 -0.40 -12.65
C ARG A 119 4.66 0.93 -12.48
N THR A 120 4.13 1.97 -13.12
CA THR A 120 4.63 3.33 -12.97
C THR A 120 4.08 3.95 -11.69
N VAL A 121 4.95 4.49 -10.85
CA VAL A 121 4.57 5.26 -9.66
C VAL A 121 4.93 6.74 -9.85
N SER A 122 3.90 7.59 -10.01
CA SER A 122 4.06 9.04 -10.06
C SER A 122 3.82 9.67 -8.69
N CYS A 123 4.47 10.80 -8.44
CA CYS A 123 4.29 11.59 -7.23
C CYS A 123 4.01 13.04 -7.63
N ASP A 124 2.94 13.62 -7.07
CA ASP A 124 2.56 15.02 -7.24
C ASP A 124 2.27 15.62 -5.86
N GLY A 125 3.26 16.33 -5.32
CA GLY A 125 3.23 16.87 -3.96
C GLY A 125 2.99 15.76 -2.92
N ALA A 126 1.85 15.85 -2.22
CA ALA A 126 1.44 14.91 -1.18
C ALA A 126 0.65 13.69 -1.73
N GLN A 127 0.54 13.54 -3.06
CA GLN A 127 -0.18 12.45 -3.69
C GLN A 127 0.77 11.50 -4.43
N LEU A 128 0.60 10.21 -4.22
CA LEU A 128 1.29 9.15 -4.95
C LEU A 128 0.26 8.32 -5.73
N THR A 129 0.50 8.11 -7.02
CA THR A 129 -0.38 7.33 -7.89
C THR A 129 0.39 6.15 -8.48
N VAL A 130 -0.11 4.94 -8.23
CA VAL A 130 0.29 3.71 -8.90
C VAL A 130 -0.61 3.51 -10.11
N TRP A 131 -0.04 3.62 -11.31
CA TRP A 131 -0.76 3.46 -12.57
C TRP A 131 -0.92 1.98 -12.94
N PRO A 132 -1.84 1.65 -13.85
CA PRO A 132 -1.91 0.29 -14.39
C PRO A 132 -0.59 -0.08 -15.07
N PRO A 133 -0.30 -1.38 -15.24
CA PRO A 133 0.84 -1.81 -16.04
C PRO A 133 0.77 -1.14 -17.41
N THR A 134 1.87 -0.55 -17.87
CA THR A 134 1.93 0.00 -19.21
C THR A 134 1.83 -1.17 -20.18
N ASP A 135 0.72 -1.32 -20.90
CA ASP A 135 0.61 -2.31 -21.96
C ASP A 135 1.72 -2.06 -22.98
N HIS A 136 2.77 -2.88 -22.99
CA HIS A 136 3.86 -2.80 -23.96
C HIS A 136 3.44 -3.18 -25.39
N ARG A 137 2.12 -3.27 -25.69
CA ARG A 137 1.62 -3.84 -26.95
C ARG A 137 1.34 -2.84 -28.07
N THR A 138 1.48 -1.54 -27.85
CA THR A 138 1.20 -0.51 -28.88
C THR A 138 2.42 0.28 -29.35
N ALA A 139 3.61 0.09 -28.77
CA ALA A 139 4.80 0.84 -29.20
C ALA A 139 5.43 0.35 -30.53
N THR A 140 5.08 -0.84 -31.02
CA THR A 140 5.76 -1.44 -32.19
C THR A 140 4.99 -1.35 -33.52
N ARG A 141 3.77 -0.78 -33.57
CA ARG A 141 2.93 -0.85 -34.79
C ARG A 141 2.88 0.42 -35.65
N ASN A 142 3.51 1.52 -35.25
CA ASN A 142 3.51 2.77 -36.06
C ASN A 142 4.85 3.07 -36.76
N ARG A 143 5.72 2.06 -36.94
CA ARG A 143 7.01 2.24 -37.62
C ARG A 143 7.21 1.32 -38.82
N THR A 144 6.18 1.14 -39.65
CA THR A 144 6.35 0.65 -41.04
C THR A 144 5.05 0.82 -41.82
N ARG A 145 4.88 1.98 -42.49
CA ARG A 145 4.27 2.05 -43.83
C ARG A 145 4.53 3.42 -44.45
N THR A 146 5.72 3.58 -45.01
CA THR A 146 5.97 4.47 -46.15
C THR A 146 6.52 3.57 -47.23
N ASP A 147 5.65 3.18 -48.14
CA ASP A 147 5.93 2.94 -49.56
C ASP A 147 4.62 3.16 -50.31
#